data_AF-A0A1I0RP70-F1
#
_entry.id   AF-A0A1I0RP70-F1
#
_cell.length_a   1.000
_cell.length_b   1.000
_cell.length_c   1.000
_cell.angle_alpha   90.00
_cell.angle_beta   90.00
_cell.angle_gamma   90.00
#
_symmetry.space_group_name_H-M   'P 1'
#
loop_
_entity.id
_entity.type
_entity.pdbx_description
1 polymer ?
#
loop_
_entity_poly.entity_id
_entity_poly.type
_entity_poly.pdbx_seq_one_letter_code
_entity_poly.pdbx_strand_id
1 'polypeptide(L)'
;MIILKQYGKIVPLKAVPNYRFAVENGFPLWKKILLKLAGGKYDRMASKQQKEYHFFFVQANAQQLKKVAIILESNNIKPTIDSVYDFSQISQVLDKVAQGHAQGKVVVTFE
;
A
#
# COMPACT_ATOMS: atom_id res chain seq x y z
N MET A 1 -22.13 -4.28 0.34
CA MET A 1 -21.13 -3.60 -0.52
C MET A 1 -20.22 -4.65 -1.14
N ILE A 2 -20.43 -5.00 -2.41
CA ILE A 2 -19.59 -5.99 -3.11
C ILE A 2 -18.68 -5.22 -4.07
N ILE A 3 -17.69 -4.52 -3.51
CA ILE A 3 -16.64 -3.84 -4.31
C ILE A 3 -15.67 -4.87 -4.91
N LEU A 4 -15.56 -6.05 -4.30
CA LEU A 4 -14.65 -7.12 -4.69
C LEU A 4 -15.40 -8.36 -5.17
N LYS A 5 -14.96 -8.93 -6.30
CA LYS A 5 -15.40 -10.23 -6.82
C LYS A 5 -15.13 -11.35 -5.82
N GLN A 6 -15.81 -12.48 -6.00
CA GLN A 6 -15.56 -13.74 -5.29
C GLN A 6 -14.08 -14.12 -5.46
N TYR A 7 -13.46 -14.65 -4.40
CA TYR A 7 -12.01 -14.93 -4.32
C TYR A 7 -11.09 -13.70 -4.41
N GLY A 8 -11.67 -12.50 -4.29
CA GLY A 8 -10.91 -11.25 -4.20
C GLY A 8 -10.06 -11.18 -2.92
N LYS A 9 -8.93 -10.47 -3.02
CA LYS A 9 -8.01 -10.23 -1.90
C LYS A 9 -8.14 -8.79 -1.42
N ILE A 10 -8.35 -8.63 -0.11
CA ILE A 10 -8.35 -7.33 0.56
C ILE A 10 -6.93 -7.10 1.08
N VAL A 11 -6.27 -6.07 0.57
CA VAL A 11 -4.89 -5.72 0.94
C VAL A 11 -4.87 -4.35 1.62
N PRO A 12 -5.14 -4.26 2.93
CA PRO A 12 -5.09 -2.98 3.61
C PRO A 12 -3.63 -2.57 3.89
N LEU A 13 -3.35 -1.28 3.67
CA LEU A 13 -2.08 -0.64 4.05
C LEU A 13 -2.07 -0.16 5.50
N LYS A 14 -3.27 0.14 6.05
CA LYS A 14 -3.48 0.61 7.43
C LYS A 14 -4.53 -0.27 8.10
N ALA A 15 -4.09 -1.38 8.69
CA ALA A 15 -4.95 -2.28 9.45
C ALA A 15 -4.13 -3.17 10.39
N VAL A 16 -4.79 -4.12 11.05
CA VAL A 16 -4.16 -5.03 12.00
C VAL A 16 -3.50 -6.21 11.25
N PRO A 17 -2.23 -6.55 11.54
CA PRO A 17 -1.59 -7.74 11.02
C PRO A 17 -2.28 -9.02 11.49
N ASN A 18 -2.31 -10.04 10.63
CA ASN A 18 -2.92 -11.33 10.92
C ASN A 18 -1.87 -12.46 10.99
N TYR A 19 -2.35 -13.68 11.25
CA TYR A 19 -1.48 -14.87 11.30
C TYR A 19 -0.63 -15.03 10.03
N ARG A 20 -1.23 -14.79 8.86
CA ARG A 20 -0.56 -14.92 7.57
C ARG A 20 0.63 -13.97 7.45
N PHE A 21 0.46 -12.70 7.82
CA PHE A 21 1.56 -11.74 7.89
C PHE A 21 2.72 -12.25 8.76
N ALA A 22 2.40 -12.84 9.91
CA ALA A 22 3.42 -13.39 10.82
C ALA A 22 4.19 -14.58 10.23
N VAL A 23 3.53 -15.42 9.42
CA VAL A 23 4.17 -16.53 8.71
C VAL A 23 5.09 -16.02 7.61
N GLU A 24 4.61 -15.10 6.78
CA GLU A 24 5.36 -14.54 5.65
C GLU A 24 6.61 -13.76 6.11
N ASN A 25 6.57 -13.16 7.31
CA ASN A 25 7.70 -12.45 7.91
C ASN A 25 8.56 -13.31 8.84
N GLY A 26 8.34 -14.64 8.88
CA GLY A 26 9.20 -15.56 9.63
C GLY A 26 9.14 -15.39 11.16
N PHE A 27 8.02 -14.92 11.72
CA PHE A 27 7.92 -14.67 13.15
C PHE A 27 7.88 -15.97 13.99
N PRO A 28 8.32 -15.92 15.27
CA PRO A 28 8.20 -17.04 16.20
C PRO A 28 6.74 -17.39 16.51
N LEU A 29 6.51 -18.61 16.98
CA LEU A 29 5.17 -19.19 17.16
C LEU A 29 4.25 -18.34 18.06
N TRP A 30 4.78 -17.79 19.16
CA TRP A 30 4.00 -16.95 20.07
C TRP A 30 3.49 -15.67 19.39
N LYS A 31 4.30 -15.01 18.53
CA LYS A 31 3.86 -13.85 17.75
C LYS A 31 2.81 -14.24 16.71
N LYS A 32 2.96 -15.41 16.09
CA LYS A 32 1.95 -15.94 15.15
C LYS A 32 0.60 -16.10 15.84
N ILE A 33 0.56 -16.69 17.04
CA ILE A 33 -0.68 -16.86 17.82
C ILE A 33 -1.29 -15.50 18.18
N LEU A 34 -0.47 -14.56 18.68
CA LEU A 34 -0.93 -13.21 19.02
C LEU A 34 -1.56 -12.50 17.81
N LEU A 35 -0.89 -12.54 16.66
CA LEU A 35 -1.40 -11.91 15.44
C LEU A 35 -2.60 -12.65 14.84
N LYS A 36 -2.74 -13.96 15.06
CA LYS A 36 -3.96 -14.72 14.74
C LYS A 36 -5.16 -14.20 15.52
N LEU A 37 -4.98 -13.93 16.82
CA LEU A 37 -6.04 -13.38 17.66
C LEU A 37 -6.38 -11.94 17.26
N ALA A 38 -5.36 -11.11 17.00
CA ALA A 38 -5.54 -9.71 16.61
C ALA A 38 -6.24 -9.56 15.25
N GLY A 39 -5.82 -10.34 14.23
CA GLY A 39 -6.37 -10.28 12.88
C GLY A 39 -7.59 -11.16 12.61
N GLY A 40 -7.91 -12.10 13.51
CA GLY A 40 -8.87 -13.17 13.26
C GLY A 40 -10.30 -12.70 12.98
N LYS A 41 -10.71 -11.53 13.47
CA LYS A 41 -12.00 -10.92 13.11
C LYS A 41 -12.07 -10.58 11.61
N TYR A 42 -11.01 -10.00 11.06
CA TYR A 42 -10.95 -9.61 9.65
C TYR A 42 -10.86 -10.84 8.74
N ASP A 43 -10.06 -11.83 9.13
CA ASP A 43 -9.96 -13.10 8.41
C ASP A 43 -11.33 -13.79 8.30
N ARG A 44 -12.10 -13.83 9.41
CA ARG A 44 -13.46 -14.39 9.44
C ARG A 44 -14.44 -13.60 8.58
N MET A 45 -14.36 -12.27 8.60
CA MET A 45 -15.24 -11.42 7.78
C MET A 45 -14.97 -11.61 6.28
N ALA A 46 -13.70 -11.73 5.89
CA ALA A 46 -13.31 -11.98 4.51
C ALA A 46 -13.73 -13.39 4.06
N SER A 47 -13.45 -14.43 4.87
CA SER A 47 -13.76 -15.81 4.53
C SER A 47 -15.26 -16.07 4.37
N LYS A 48 -16.11 -15.42 5.18
CA LYS A 48 -17.58 -15.46 5.03
C LYS A 48 -18.06 -15.02 3.64
N GLN A 49 -17.30 -14.19 2.96
CA GLN A 49 -17.59 -13.71 1.61
C GLN A 49 -16.72 -14.39 0.55
N GLN A 50 -16.06 -15.50 0.89
CA GLN A 50 -15.08 -16.20 0.05
C GLN A 50 -13.99 -15.25 -0.47
N LYS A 51 -13.50 -14.37 0.41
CA LYS A 51 -12.42 -13.42 0.16
C LYS A 51 -11.27 -13.70 1.12
N GLU A 52 -10.10 -13.19 0.78
CA GLU A 52 -8.91 -13.30 1.63
C GLU A 52 -8.51 -11.91 2.16
N TYR A 53 -8.05 -11.86 3.40
CA TYR A 53 -7.53 -10.64 4.04
C TYR A 53 -6.02 -10.75 4.19
N HIS A 54 -5.26 -9.88 3.50
CA HIS A 54 -3.79 -9.87 3.51
C HIS A 54 -3.27 -8.52 3.94
N PHE A 55 -2.91 -8.39 5.22
CA PHE A 55 -2.25 -7.19 5.69
C PHE A 55 -0.88 -7.01 5.01
N PHE A 56 -0.63 -5.82 4.47
CA PHE A 56 0.63 -5.47 3.84
C PHE A 56 1.30 -4.32 4.59
N PHE A 57 2.50 -4.58 5.13
CA PHE A 57 3.28 -3.57 5.82
C PHE A 57 4.18 -2.81 4.83
N VAL A 58 4.01 -1.49 4.76
CA VAL A 58 4.81 -0.63 3.89
C VAL A 58 6.09 -0.23 4.60
N GLN A 59 7.23 -0.49 3.97
CA GLN A 59 8.55 -0.09 4.45
C GLN A 59 9.41 0.42 3.29
N ALA A 60 10.39 1.27 3.59
CA ALA A 60 11.38 1.68 2.60
C ALA A 60 12.28 0.48 2.23
N ASN A 61 12.35 0.14 0.94
CA ASN A 61 13.18 -0.96 0.45
C ASN A 61 13.80 -0.63 -0.91
N ALA A 62 15.08 -0.27 -0.91
CA ALA A 62 15.80 0.13 -2.12
C ALA A 62 15.91 -1.00 -3.16
N GLN A 63 16.08 -2.25 -2.73
CA GLN A 63 16.20 -3.40 -3.65
C GLN A 63 14.87 -3.67 -4.37
N GLN A 64 13.75 -3.57 -3.65
CA GLN A 64 12.42 -3.68 -4.24
C GLN A 64 12.16 -2.52 -5.21
N LEU A 65 12.49 -1.29 -4.84
CA LEU A 65 12.34 -0.12 -5.72
C LEU A 65 13.13 -0.27 -7.03
N LYS A 66 14.36 -0.79 -6.97
CA LYS A 66 15.15 -1.09 -8.19
C LYS A 66 14.44 -2.10 -9.10
N LYS A 67 13.89 -3.18 -8.54
CA LYS A 67 13.12 -4.18 -9.32
C LYS A 67 11.85 -3.57 -9.93
N VAL A 68 11.15 -2.73 -9.16
CA VAL A 68 9.96 -2.04 -9.64
C VAL A 68 10.30 -1.10 -10.80
N ALA A 69 11.41 -0.33 -10.71
CA ALA A 69 11.85 0.54 -11.79
C ALA A 69 12.05 -0.23 -13.12
N ILE A 70 12.74 -1.37 -13.06
CA ILE A 70 12.95 -2.25 -14.23
C ILE A 70 11.61 -2.69 -14.85
N ILE A 71 10.67 -3.14 -14.01
CA ILE A 71 9.35 -3.59 -14.47
C ILE A 71 8.56 -2.43 -15.12
N LEU A 72 8.61 -1.24 -14.53
CA LEU A 72 7.90 -0.08 -15.05
C LEU A 72 8.48 0.36 -16.40
N GLU A 73 9.81 0.42 -16.51
CA GLU A 73 10.52 0.75 -17.75
C GLU A 73 10.25 -0.26 -18.86
N SER A 74 10.35 -1.57 -18.55
CA SER A 74 10.13 -2.63 -19.55
C SER A 74 8.71 -2.68 -20.10
N ASN A 75 7.73 -2.20 -19.31
CA ASN A 75 6.32 -2.15 -19.71
C ASN A 75 5.90 -0.74 -20.18
N ASN A 76 6.84 0.19 -20.32
CA ASN A 76 6.58 1.59 -20.70
C ASN A 76 5.47 2.25 -19.83
N ILE A 77 5.44 1.92 -18.54
CA ILE A 77 4.46 2.47 -17.59
C ILE A 77 4.98 3.80 -17.08
N LYS A 78 4.31 4.89 -17.47
CA LYS A 78 4.66 6.25 -17.04
C LYS A 78 3.78 6.70 -15.87
N PRO A 79 4.34 7.41 -14.87
CA PRO A 79 3.54 7.99 -13.81
C PRO A 79 2.65 9.12 -14.37
N THR A 80 1.43 9.22 -13.88
CA THR A 80 0.60 10.42 -14.10
C THR A 80 1.15 11.55 -13.24
N ILE A 81 1.66 12.59 -13.89
CA ILE A 81 2.11 13.83 -13.24
C ILE A 81 0.98 14.83 -13.35
N ASP A 82 0.53 15.34 -12.21
CA ASP A 82 -0.51 16.37 -12.12
C ASP A 82 0.08 17.75 -12.43
N SER A 83 1.21 18.06 -11.80
CA SER A 83 1.88 19.36 -11.91
C SER A 83 3.33 19.29 -11.42
N VAL A 84 4.15 20.21 -11.90
CA VAL A 84 5.56 20.38 -11.54
C VAL A 84 5.74 21.80 -11.02
N TYR A 85 6.44 21.95 -9.90
CA TYR A 85 6.71 23.24 -9.25
C TYR A 85 8.17 23.34 -8.86
N ASP A 86 8.71 24.55 -8.82
CA ASP A 86 10.02 24.80 -8.23
C ASP A 86 9.94 24.72 -6.70
N PHE A 87 11.08 24.39 -6.07
CA PHE A 87 11.17 24.30 -4.61
C PHE A 87 10.78 25.61 -3.90
N SER A 88 10.96 26.75 -4.55
CA SER A 88 10.51 28.07 -4.06
C SER A 88 8.99 28.14 -3.82
N GLN A 89 8.21 27.29 -4.51
CA GLN A 89 6.75 27.24 -4.44
C GLN A 89 6.24 26.14 -3.51
N ILE A 90 7.10 25.53 -2.66
CA ILE A 90 6.73 24.39 -1.82
C ILE A 90 5.50 24.63 -0.94
N SER A 91 5.28 25.86 -0.47
CA SER A 91 4.08 26.20 0.31
C SER A 91 2.80 25.95 -0.50
N GLN A 92 2.77 26.42 -1.76
CA GLN A 92 1.63 26.26 -2.66
C GLN A 92 1.38 24.78 -3.00
N VAL A 93 2.47 24.01 -3.13
CA VAL A 93 2.40 22.55 -3.36
C VAL A 93 1.73 21.84 -2.19
N LEU A 94 2.14 22.15 -0.96
CA LEU A 94 1.58 21.54 0.24
C LEU A 94 0.09 21.89 0.40
N ASP A 95 -0.30 23.14 0.15
CA ASP A 95 -1.70 23.57 0.19
C ASP A 95 -2.55 22.80 -0.83
N LYS A 96 -2.07 22.67 -2.08
CA LYS A 96 -2.75 21.92 -3.13
C LYS A 96 -2.94 20.45 -2.78
N VAL A 97 -1.90 19.80 -2.24
CA VAL A 97 -1.95 18.38 -1.86
C VAL A 97 -2.89 18.17 -0.67
N ALA A 98 -2.88 19.08 0.31
CA ALA A 98 -3.75 19.02 1.48
C ALA A 98 -5.24 19.10 1.11
N GLN A 99 -5.60 19.84 0.06
CA GLN A 99 -6.98 19.94 -0.44
C GLN A 99 -7.47 18.65 -1.14
N GLY A 100 -6.59 17.68 -1.41
CA GLY A 100 -6.97 16.36 -1.95
C GLY A 100 -7.39 16.35 -3.42
N HIS A 101 -7.16 17.45 -4.17
CA HIS A 101 -7.58 17.60 -5.57
C HIS A 101 -6.50 17.22 -6.61
N ALA A 102 -5.34 16.75 -6.18
CA ALA A 102 -4.26 16.35 -7.10
C ALA A 102 -4.65 15.09 -7.90
N GLN A 103 -4.61 15.18 -9.23
CA GLN A 103 -4.87 14.08 -10.15
C GLN A 103 -3.57 13.39 -10.56
N GLY A 104 -2.93 12.70 -9.62
CA GLY A 104 -1.66 12.01 -9.83
C GLY A 104 -0.57 12.51 -8.90
N LYS A 105 0.68 12.51 -9.36
CA LYS A 105 1.83 12.97 -8.58
C LYS A 105 2.10 14.43 -8.83
N VAL A 106 2.25 15.21 -7.76
CA VAL A 106 2.83 16.56 -7.81
C VAL A 106 4.34 16.43 -7.60
N VAL A 107 5.13 17.01 -8.50
CA VAL A 107 6.60 16.92 -8.49
C VAL A 107 7.18 18.27 -8.12
N VAL A 108 8.24 18.26 -7.29
CA VAL A 108 9.01 19.45 -6.93
C VAL A 108 10.42 19.32 -7.50
N THR A 109 10.84 20.33 -8.25
CA THR A 109 12.20 20.46 -8.83
C THR A 109 13.07 21.30 -7.90
N PHE A 110 14.37 20.99 -7.87
CA PHE A 110 15.37 21.67 -7.04
C PHE A 110 16.41 22.44 -7.88
N GLU A 111 16.05 22.78 -9.12
CA GLU A 111 16.92 23.57 -10.00
C GLU A 111 16.99 25.04 -9.54
#